data_AF-A0A484ZLK1-F1
#
_entry.id   AF-A0A484ZLK1-F1
#
_cell.length_a   1.000
_cell.length_b   1.000
_cell.length_c   1.000
_cell.angle_alpha   90.00
_cell.angle_beta   90.00
_cell.angle_gamma   90.00
#
_symmetry.space_group_name_H-M   'P 1'
#
loop_
_entity.id
_entity.type
_entity.pdbx_description
1 polymer ?
#
loop_
_entity_poly.entity_id
_entity_poly.type
_entity_poly.pdbx_seq_one_letter_code
_entity_poly.pdbx_strand_id
1 'polypeptide(L)' 'MTNKRAQPTFYVHDYETFGISPSYDRPAQFAGVRTDSDFNVIAEPLVIYCKPADDYLPEPGCSDDHRYYTAGSVA' A
#
# COMPACT_ATOMS: atom_id res chain seq x y z
N MET A 1 21.22 -13.89 -27.87
CA MET A 1 20.51 -13.25 -26.74
C MET A 1 19.03 -13.23 -27.08
N THR A 2 18.25 -14.10 -26.45
CA THR A 2 16.81 -14.22 -26.74
C THR A 2 16.09 -13.06 -26.05
N ASN A 3 15.57 -12.11 -26.82
CA ASN A 3 14.72 -11.04 -26.32
C ASN A 3 13.39 -11.66 -25.83
N LYS A 4 13.35 -12.08 -24.57
CA LYS A 4 12.13 -12.58 -23.93
C LYS A 4 11.23 -11.37 -23.69
N ARG A 5 10.21 -11.16 -24.53
CA ARG A 5 9.19 -10.13 -24.27
C ARG A 5 8.56 -10.41 -22.92
N ALA A 6 8.59 -9.42 -22.03
CA ALA A 6 7.86 -9.48 -20.78
C ALA A 6 6.37 -9.65 -21.11
N GLN A 7 5.72 -10.62 -20.48
CA GLN A 7 4.27 -10.79 -20.62
C GLN A 7 3.58 -9.70 -19.80
N PRO A 8 2.45 -9.15 -20.27
CA PRO A 8 1.64 -8.22 -19.48
C PRO A 8 1.18 -8.88 -18.18
N THR A 9 1.16 -8.11 -17.09
CA THR A 9 0.73 -8.55 -15.76
C THR A 9 -0.14 -7.47 -15.14
N PHE A 10 -1.03 -7.84 -14.23
CA PHE A 10 -1.76 -6.88 -13.41
C PHE A 10 -1.07 -6.67 -12.07
N TYR A 11 -1.17 -5.46 -11.54
CA TYR A 11 -0.77 -5.15 -10.17
C TYR A 11 -1.96 -4.53 -9.46
N VAL A 12 -2.66 -5.35 -8.68
CA VAL A 12 -3.81 -4.92 -7.90
C VAL A 12 -3.27 -4.35 -6.59
N HIS A 13 -3.70 -3.15 -6.23
CA HIS A 13 -3.23 -2.49 -5.02
C HIS A 13 -4.37 -1.77 -4.31
N ASP A 14 -4.16 -1.53 -3.02
CA ASP A 14 -5.06 -0.77 -2.17
C ASP A 14 -4.27 0.10 -1.18
N TYR A 15 -4.86 1.23 -0.82
CA TYR A 15 -4.30 2.18 0.14
C TYR A 15 -5.26 2.34 1.30
N GLU A 16 -4.75 2.10 2.50
CA GLU A 16 -5.38 2.59 3.72
C GLU A 16 -4.74 3.94 4.05
N THR A 17 -5.56 4.94 4.30
CA THR A 17 -5.13 6.34 4.50
C THR A 17 -5.57 6.82 5.87
N PHE A 18 -5.06 7.96 6.31
CA PHE A 18 -5.46 8.58 7.58
C PHE A 18 -6.64 9.57 7.47
N GLY A 19 -7.25 9.66 6.28
CA GLY A 19 -8.38 10.53 5.98
C GLY A 19 -8.78 10.43 4.50
N ILE A 20 -9.86 11.09 4.11
CA ILE A 20 -10.48 10.89 2.79
C ILE A 20 -9.83 11.70 1.65
N SER A 21 -9.00 12.70 1.96
CA SER A 21 -8.47 13.65 0.99
C SER A 21 -7.09 13.23 0.49
N PRO A 22 -6.95 12.77 -0.77
CA PRO A 22 -5.66 12.25 -1.26
C PRO A 22 -4.54 13.30 -1.32
N SER A 23 -4.88 14.59 -1.30
CA SER A 23 -3.91 15.68 -1.34
C SER A 23 -3.44 16.15 0.04
N TYR A 24 -4.27 15.95 1.08
CA TYR A 24 -4.00 16.47 2.43
C TYR A 24 -3.72 15.35 3.44
N ASP A 25 -4.32 14.18 3.26
CA ASP A 25 -4.16 13.05 4.15
C ASP A 25 -2.98 12.17 3.76
N ARG A 26 -2.35 11.58 4.78
CA ARG A 26 -1.17 10.75 4.58
C ARG A 26 -1.60 9.28 4.42
N PRO A 27 -0.88 8.49 3.59
CA PRO A 27 -1.10 7.05 3.56
C PRO A 27 -0.72 6.45 4.92
N ALA A 28 -1.45 5.41 5.33
CA ALA A 28 -1.17 4.63 6.52
C ALA A 28 -0.55 3.26 6.14
N GLN A 29 -1.10 2.61 5.12
CA GLN A 29 -0.60 1.35 4.57
C GLN A 29 -0.78 1.29 3.06
N PHE A 30 0.14 0.60 2.40
CA PHE A 30 0.01 0.15 1.03
C PHE A 30 0.03 -1.38 0.98
N ALA A 31 -0.91 -1.98 0.26
CA ALA A 31 -0.93 -3.40 -0.04
C ALA A 31 -1.01 -3.63 -1.55
N GLY A 32 -0.27 -4.61 -2.08
CA GLY A 32 -0.26 -4.90 -3.50
C GLY A 32 0.09 -6.34 -3.85
N VAL A 33 -0.56 -6.87 -4.88
CA VAL A 33 -0.37 -8.24 -5.40
C VAL A 33 -0.23 -8.21 -6.92
N ARG A 34 0.75 -8.95 -7.43
CA ARG A 34 0.96 -9.10 -8.88
C ARG A 34 0.33 -10.38 -9.39
N THR A 35 -0.40 -10.28 -10.50
CA THR A 35 -1.05 -11.44 -11.14
C THR A 35 -0.72 -11.54 -12.62
N ASP A 36 -0.90 -12.74 -13.18
CA ASP A 36 -0.97 -12.95 -14.63
C ASP A 36 -2.35 -12.55 -15.19
N SER A 37 -2.60 -12.84 -16.47
CA SER A 37 -3.86 -12.54 -17.17
C SER A 37 -5.07 -13.33 -16.67
N ASP A 38 -4.83 -14.47 -16.01
CA ASP A 38 -5.86 -15.35 -15.46
C ASP A 38 -6.08 -15.09 -13.96
N PHE A 39 -5.50 -13.99 -13.45
CA PHE A 39 -5.54 -13.57 -12.04
C PHE A 39 -4.89 -14.54 -11.06
N ASN A 40 -3.96 -15.39 -11.52
CA ASN A 40 -3.12 -16.17 -10.61
C ASN A 40 -2.02 -15.29 -10.02
N VAL A 41 -1.73 -15.43 -8.73
CA VAL A 41 -0.67 -14.68 -8.05
C VAL A 41 0.70 -15.19 -8.52
N ILE A 42 1.56 -14.28 -9.00
CA ILE A 42 2.87 -14.60 -9.60
C ILE A 42 4.07 -14.01 -8.85
N ALA A 43 3.83 -13.28 -7.77
CA ALA A 43 4.86 -12.73 -6.90
C ALA A 43 4.36 -12.67 -5.45
N GLU A 44 5.28 -12.57 -4.50
CA GLU A 44 4.93 -12.35 -3.09
C GLU A 44 4.16 -11.02 -2.94
N PRO A 45 3.07 -11.00 -2.14
CA PRO A 45 2.38 -9.78 -1.79
C PRO A 45 3.31 -8.75 -1.12
N LEU A 46 3.11 -7.48 -1.44
CA LEU A 46 3.82 -6.38 -0.81
C LEU A 46 2.89 -5.68 0.17
N VAL A 47 3.30 -5.58 1.44
CA VAL A 47 2.61 -4.80 2.47
C VAL A 47 3.62 -3.86 3.11
N ILE A 48 3.35 -2.56 3.03
CA ILE A 48 4.22 -1.49 3.53
C ILE A 48 3.39 -0.59 4.45
N TYR A 49 3.96 -0.19 5.58
CA TYR A 49 3.36 0.76 6.51
C TYR A 49 4.08 2.10 6.43
N CYS A 50 3.32 3.20 6.43
CA CYS A 50 3.86 4.55 6.41
C CYS A 50 3.74 5.16 7.80
N LYS A 51 4.88 5.54 8.39
CA LYS A 51 4.88 6.31 9.63
C LYS A 51 4.48 7.76 9.31
N PRO A 52 3.41 8.31 9.91
CA PRO A 52 3.04 9.70 9.72
C PRO A 52 4.16 10.62 10.26
N ALA A 53 4.33 11.77 9.61
CA ALA A 53 5.23 12.81 10.09
C ALA A 53 4.66 13.48 11.34
N ASP A 54 5.56 14.00 12.20
CA ASP A 54 5.19 14.58 13.49
C ASP A 54 4.32 15.86 13.38
N ASP A 55 4.16 16.41 12.16
CA ASP A 55 3.38 17.61 11.85
C ASP A 55 1.94 17.32 11.38
N TYR A 56 1.54 16.05 11.30
CA TYR A 56 0.23 15.64 10.81
C TYR A 56 -0.59 14.94 11.90
N LEU A 57 -1.82 15.41 12.09
CA LEU A 57 -2.80 14.74 12.94
C LEU A 57 -3.86 14.07 12.04
N PRO A 58 -4.10 12.76 12.18
CA PRO A 58 -5.04 12.02 11.37
C PRO A 58 -6.49 12.35 11.70
N GLU A 59 -7.42 12.12 10.76
CA GLU A 59 -8.84 12.35 11.00
C GLU A 59 -9.35 11.39 12.10
N PRO A 60 -10.13 11.89 13.07
CA PRO A 60 -10.47 11.12 14.27
C PRO A 60 -11.16 9.79 13.97
N GLY A 61 -12.10 9.76 13.01
CA GLY A 61 -12.80 8.52 12.62
C GLY A 61 -11.97 7.51 11.83
N CYS A 62 -10.79 7.92 11.33
CA CYS A 62 -9.86 7.06 10.62
C CYS A 62 -8.68 6.63 11.50
N SER A 63 -8.37 7.43 12.53
CA SER A 63 -7.29 7.21 13.49
C SER A 63 -7.51 6.05 14.48
N ASP A 64 -8.74 5.52 14.56
CA ASP A 64 -9.12 4.48 15.54
C ASP A 64 -8.51 3.09 15.24
N ASP A 65 -7.92 2.86 14.05
CA ASP A 65 -7.16 1.64 13.82
C ASP A 65 -5.71 1.79 14.33
N HIS A 66 -5.55 1.52 15.62
CA HIS A 66 -4.28 1.54 16.36
C HIS A 66 -3.16 0.67 15.74
N ARG A 67 -3.48 -0.18 14.76
CA ARG A 67 -2.53 -1.07 14.06
C ARG A 67 -1.45 -0.31 13.30
N TYR A 68 -1.74 0.89 12.78
CA TYR A 68 -0.77 1.64 11.96
C TYR A 68 0.35 2.28 12.78
N TYR A 69 0.09 2.65 14.04
CA TYR A 69 1.09 3.32 14.90
C TYR A 69 2.11 2.36 15.52
N THR A 70 1.76 1.09 15.65
CA THR A 70 2.58 0.08 16.35
C THR A 70 3.40 -0.77 15.37
N ALA A 71 3.04 -0.78 14.09
CA ALA A 71 3.82 -1.36 13.01
C ALA A 71 5.05 -0.47 12.70
N GLY A 72 6.00 -0.46 13.64
CA GLY A 72 7.27 0.23 13.49
C GLY A 72 8.06 -0.31 12.29
N SER A 73 8.40 0.61 11.38
CA SER A 73 9.49 0.54 10.39
C SER A 73 9.53 -0.69 9.48
N VAL A 74 8.96 -0.54 8.29
CA VAL A 74 9.53 -1.08 7.04
C VAL A 74 9.12 -0.17 5.87
N ALA A 75 9.67 1.05 5.88
CA ALA A 75 10.09 1.86 4.73
C ALA A 75 10.90 3.04 5.24
#